data_AF-Q1JWS9-F1
#
_entry.id   AF-Q1JWS9-F1
#
_cell.length_a   1.000
_cell.length_b   1.000
_cell.length_c   1.000
_cell.angle_alpha   90.00
_cell.angle_beta   90.00
_cell.angle_gamma   90.00
#
_symmetry.space_group_name_H-M   'P 1'
#
loop_
_entity.id
_entity.type
_entity.pdbx_description
1 polymer ?
#
loop_
_entity_poly.entity_id
_entity_poly.type
_entity_poly.pdbx_seq_one_letter_code
_entity_poly.pdbx_strand_id
1 'polypeptide(L)' 'MKALKKIATSLILLAIAAVPAFAGQESSDSGLLTWLFLGFIGLIVVGQLIPALVMGFGMVKGVLGHSDDHSHKHNA' A
#
# COMPACT_ATOMS: atom_id res chain seq x y z
N MET A 1 -12.52 10.09 -2.37
CA MET A 1 -11.52 10.64 -1.41
C MET A 1 -11.45 9.93 -0.05
N LYS A 2 -12.52 9.29 0.46
CA LYS A 2 -12.47 8.66 1.80
C LYS A 2 -11.57 7.42 1.86
N ALA A 3 -11.53 6.61 0.80
CA ALA A 3 -10.69 5.40 0.72
C ALA A 3 -9.19 5.70 0.72
N LEU A 4 -8.74 6.69 -0.08
CA LEU A 4 -7.34 7.14 -0.10
C LEU A 4 -6.90 7.66 1.27
N LYS A 5 -7.78 8.39 1.96
CA LYS A 5 -7.53 8.85 3.34
C LYS A 5 -7.38 7.67 4.31
N LYS A 6 -8.20 6.62 4.20
CA LYS A 6 -8.06 5.41 5.05
C LYS A 6 -6.77 4.64 4.78
N ILE A 7 -6.35 4.54 3.51
CA ILE A 7 -5.09 3.88 3.12
C ILE A 7 -3.90 4.68 3.64
N ALA A 8 -3.91 6.01 3.47
CA ALA A 8 -2.88 6.88 4.03
C ALA A 8 -2.80 6.76 5.56
N THR A 9 -3.95 6.75 6.25
CA THR A 9 -3.99 6.56 7.71
C THR A 9 -3.46 5.18 8.12
N SER A 10 -3.78 4.12 7.38
CA SER A 10 -3.24 2.76 7.61
C SER A 10 -1.72 2.72 7.46
N LEU A 11 -1.17 3.35 6.42
CA LEU A 11 0.27 3.42 6.18
C LEU A 11 0.99 4.22 7.26
N ILE A 12 0.39 5.34 7.68
CA ILE A 12 0.92 6.17 8.79
C ILE A 12 0.93 5.39 10.10
N LEU A 13 -0.14 4.64 10.41
CA LEU A 13 -0.21 3.80 11.61
C LEU A 13 0.85 2.69 11.60
N LEU A 14 1.08 2.06 10.45
CA LEU A 14 2.14 1.07 10.28
C LEU A 14 3.54 1.68 10.48
N ALA A 15 3.77 2.88 9.95
CA ALA A 15 5.04 3.59 10.12
C ALA A 15 5.29 3.96 11.60
N ILE A 16 4.26 4.43 12.31
CA ILE A 16 4.35 4.75 13.75
C ILE A 16 4.61 3.49 14.59
N ALA A 17 3.98 2.37 14.25
CA ALA A 17 4.19 1.10 14.93
C ALA A 17 5.62 0.53 14.75
N ALA A 18 6.34 0.94 13.70
CA ALA A 18 7.71 0.50 13.44
C ALA A 18 8.79 1.31 14.21
N VAL A 19 8.46 2.52 14.70
CA VAL A 19 9.39 3.41 15.42
C VAL A 19 10.08 2.75 16.63
N PRO A 20 9.38 2.04 17.54
CA PRO A 20 10.03 1.44 18.71
C PRO A 20 11.04 0.34 18.36
N ALA A 21 10.96 -0.27 17.18
CA ALA A 21 11.94 -1.28 16.75
C ALA A 21 13.29 -0.68 16.33
N PHE A 22 13.33 0.60 15.95
CA PHE A 22 14.58 1.31 15.63
C PHE A 22 15.28 1.88 16.87
N ALA A 23 14.59 2.00 18.01
CA ALA A 23 15.12 2.61 19.23
C ALA A 23 16.03 1.69 20.07
N GLY A 24 16.16 0.40 19.72
CA GLY A 24 16.95 -0.59 20.45
C GLY A 24 18.24 -1.03 19.75
N GLN A 25 18.83 -0.20 18.88
CA GLN A 25 19.90 -0.61 17.94
C GLN A 25 21.29 -0.81 18.58
N GLU A 26 21.40 -0.87 19.89
CA GLU A 26 22.64 -1.19 20.60
C GLU A 26 22.72 -2.69 20.91
N SER A 27 22.87 -3.50 19.85
CA SER A 27 23.24 -4.91 19.95
C SER A 27 23.94 -5.33 18.66
N SER A 28 25.24 -5.58 18.73
CA SER A 28 26.09 -5.96 17.59
C SER A 28 25.68 -7.28 16.90
N ASP A 29 24.76 -8.02 17.52
CA ASP A 29 24.06 -9.15 16.92
C ASP A 29 22.57 -8.83 16.83
N SER A 30 22.05 -8.77 15.60
CA SER A 30 20.61 -8.64 15.36
C SER A 30 19.91 -9.90 15.88
N GLY A 31 19.46 -9.88 17.13
CA GLY A 31 18.83 -11.02 17.80
C GLY A 31 17.58 -11.51 17.07
N LEU A 32 17.19 -12.76 17.33
CA LEU A 32 16.03 -13.44 16.73
C LEU A 32 14.76 -12.57 16.75
N LEU A 33 14.54 -11.79 17.82
CA LEU A 33 13.42 -10.85 17.93
C LEU A 33 13.38 -9.81 16.80
N THR A 34 14.52 -9.29 16.38
CA THR A 34 14.63 -8.33 15.26
C THR A 34 14.25 -9.00 13.94
N TRP A 35 14.69 -10.24 13.73
CA TRP A 35 14.37 -11.00 12.52
C TRP A 35 12.87 -11.35 12.45
N LEU A 36 12.27 -11.74 13.59
CA LEU A 36 10.85 -12.00 13.69
C LEU A 36 10.02 -10.73 13.51
N PHE A 37 10.44 -9.60 14.09
CA PHE A 37 9.77 -8.32 13.93
C PHE A 37 9.83 -7.82 12.47
N LEU A 38 11.02 -7.87 11.86
CA LEU A 38 11.20 -7.48 10.47
C LEU A 38 10.41 -8.41 9.53
N GLY A 39 10.39 -9.72 9.79
CA GLY A 39 9.56 -10.67 9.08
C GLY A 39 8.07 -10.38 9.22
N PHE A 40 7.61 -9.99 10.41
CA PHE A 40 6.21 -9.64 10.66
C PHE A 40 5.80 -8.36 9.91
N ILE A 41 6.61 -7.30 9.97
CA ILE A 41 6.38 -6.08 9.18
C ILE A 41 6.42 -6.39 7.68
N GLY A 42 7.37 -7.21 7.23
CA GLY A 42 7.46 -7.66 5.83
C GLY A 42 6.19 -8.39 5.38
N LEU A 43 5.64 -9.27 6.21
CA LEU A 43 4.41 -10.00 5.92
C LEU A 43 3.20 -9.05 5.79
N ILE A 44 3.12 -8.02 6.64
CA ILE A 44 2.10 -6.97 6.55
C ILE A 44 2.23 -6.15 5.27
N VAL A 45 3.45 -5.81 4.86
CA VAL A 45 3.71 -5.11 3.59
C VAL A 45 3.26 -5.97 2.41
N VAL A 46 3.59 -7.26 2.39
CA VAL A 46 3.15 -8.19 1.33
C VAL A 46 1.63 -8.34 1.31
N GLY A 47 1.00 -8.48 2.47
CA GLY A 47 -0.46 -8.65 2.59
C GLY A 47 -1.27 -7.46 2.06
N GLN A 48 -0.72 -6.25 2.11
CA GLN A 48 -1.36 -5.05 1.55
C GLN A 48 -0.87 -4.69 0.14
N LEU A 49 0.27 -5.23 -0.30
CA LEU A 49 0.82 -4.99 -1.64
C LEU A 49 -0.11 -5.54 -2.72
N ILE A 50 -0.67 -6.74 -2.52
CA ILE A 50 -1.59 -7.35 -3.49
C ILE A 50 -2.87 -6.49 -3.65
N PRO A 51 -3.60 -6.10 -2.58
CA PRO A 51 -4.70 -5.15 -2.68
C PRO A 51 -4.32 -3.82 -3.34
N ALA A 52 -3.15 -3.29 -3.02
CA ALA A 52 -2.66 -2.02 -3.57
C ALA A 52 -2.40 -2.12 -5.08
N LEU A 53 -1.80 -3.22 -5.54
CA LEU A 53 -1.54 -3.47 -6.95
C LEU A 53 -2.83 -3.66 -7.73
N VAL A 54 -3.77 -4.46 -7.21
CA VAL A 54 -5.08 -4.68 -7.86
C VAL A 54 -5.85 -3.35 -7.99
N MET A 55 -5.87 -2.54 -6.93
CA MET A 55 -6.52 -1.23 -6.95
C MET A 55 -5.80 -0.23 -7.88
N GLY A 56 -4.45 -0.26 -7.89
CA GLY A 56 -3.62 0.57 -8.77
C GLY A 56 -3.83 0.24 -10.25
N PHE A 57 -3.81 -1.04 -10.62
CA PHE A 57 -4.09 -1.47 -11.99
C PHE A 57 -5.52 -1.13 -12.44
N GLY A 58 -6.50 -1.29 -11.56
CA GLY A 58 -7.89 -0.88 -11.85
C GLY A 58 -8.01 0.62 -12.10
N MET A 59 -7.29 1.44 -11.32
CA MET A 59 -7.27 2.89 -11.48
C MET A 59 -6.55 3.33 -12.77
N VAL A 60 -5.42 2.69 -13.12
CA VAL A 60 -4.70 2.95 -14.38
C VAL A 60 -5.56 2.59 -15.59
N LYS A 61 -6.23 1.42 -15.59
CA LYS A 61 -7.16 1.03 -16.66
C LYS A 61 -8.37 1.97 -16.74
N GLY A 62 -8.89 2.43 -15.60
CA GLY A 62 -10.02 3.38 -15.56
C GLY A 62 -9.67 4.77 -16.07
N VAL A 63 -8.45 5.26 -15.81
CA VAL A 63 -7.96 6.55 -16.31
C VAL A 63 -7.66 6.48 -17.82
N LEU A 64 -7.06 5.38 -18.29
CA LEU A 64 -6.70 5.23 -19.70
C LEU A 64 -7.90 4.86 -20.60
N GLY A 65 -8.96 4.24 -20.05
CA GLY A 65 -10.13 3.80 -20.81
C GLY A 65 -11.21 4.87 -21.07
N HIS A 66 -11.03 6.10 -20.61
CA HIS A 66 -12.06 7.15 -20.74
C HIS A 66 -11.95 8.00 -22.03
N SER A 67 -11.21 7.54 -23.05
CA SER A 67 -10.96 8.34 -24.25
C SER A 67 -11.85 8.05 -25.46
N ASP A 68 -12.68 6.99 -25.47
CA ASP A 68 -13.34 6.53 -26.72
C ASP A 68 -14.85 6.23 -26.62
N ASP A 69 -15.69 7.11 -26.05
CA ASP A 69 -17.16 6.97 -26.27
C ASP A 69 -17.95 8.29 -26.25
N HIS A 70 -17.54 9.24 -27.10
CA HIS A 70 -18.36 10.42 -27.45
C HIS A 70 -18.40 10.66 -28.96
N SER A 71 -18.68 9.63 -29.75
CA SER A 71 -19.08 9.86 -31.15
C SER A 71 -20.05 8.79 -31.65
N HIS A 72 -21.10 9.26 -32.30
CA HIS A 72 -22.18 8.52 -32.96
C HIS A 72 -23.26 7.89 -32.08
N LYS A 73 -24.24 8.72 -31.71
CA LYS A 73 -25.68 8.43 -31.97
C LYS A 73 -26.55 9.68 -31.74
N HIS A 74 -26.47 10.62 -32.68
CA HIS A 74 -27.50 11.66 -32.83
C HIS A 74 -27.61 12.05 -34.31
N ASN A 75 -28.11 11.14 -35.16
CA ASN A 75 -28.65 11.42 -36.51
C ASN A 75 -28.74 10.14 -37.36
N ALA A 76 -29.94 9.57 -37.45
CA ALA A 76 -30.60 9.01 -38.65
C ALA A 76 -31.73 8.07 -38.21
#